data_AF-A0A944FZT4-F1
#
_entry.id   AF-A0A944FZT4-F1
#
_cell.length_a   1.000
_cell.length_b   1.000
_cell.length_c   1.000
_cell.angle_alpha   90.00
_cell.angle_beta   90.00
_cell.angle_gamma   90.00
#
_symmetry.space_group_name_H-M   'P 1'
#
loop_
_entity.id
_entity.type
_entity.pdbx_description
1 polymer ?
#
loop_
_entity_poly.entity_id
_entity_poly.type
_entity_poly.pdbx_seq_one_letter_code
_entity_poly.pdbx_strand_id
1 'polypeptide(L)'
;MKKNVFIFKIISYTSIILSILFFTGCPVSINVTALENNQLSYNFSTTAGKATNELISSFDNSNASNNNNNVNSTMFDTLEIERALFQMGLTENRATLSKTNNAEETLNINFKSSDNKFDFIKIIRNNEDLATQMKITLSPEILQNLITNQNNVIQKYADLLMAPCFTGELMSKEEYIELVASLYGNEIAEEITSGSIKIFLKNSRAKKIPEAFSIPLIDILTLTEEKTFTVNY
;
A
#
# COMPACT_ATOMS: atom_id res chain seq x y z
N MET A 1 18.70 17.23 37.33
CA MET A 1 19.55 16.49 36.36
C MET A 1 18.66 15.53 35.59
N LYS A 2 18.66 15.64 34.27
CA LYS A 2 17.79 14.95 33.30
C LYS A 2 18.19 13.47 33.16
N LYS A 3 17.25 12.56 33.42
CA LYS A 3 17.23 11.19 32.88
C LYS A 3 15.75 10.80 32.72
N ASN A 4 15.21 11.05 31.53
CA ASN A 4 13.95 10.48 31.01
C ASN A 4 13.81 10.92 29.54
N VAL A 5 14.82 10.63 28.74
CA VAL A 5 14.78 10.75 27.28
C VAL A 5 15.39 9.44 26.82
N PHE A 6 14.59 8.48 26.33
CA PHE A 6 14.96 7.38 25.42
C PHE A 6 13.93 6.23 25.32
N ILE A 7 12.65 6.41 25.72
CA ILE A 7 11.60 5.37 25.52
C ILE A 7 10.36 5.95 24.80
N PHE A 8 10.57 6.83 23.84
CA PHE A 8 9.52 7.27 22.91
C PHE A 8 10.20 7.59 21.58
N LYS A 9 10.19 6.63 20.64
CA LYS A 9 10.37 6.80 19.17
C LYS A 9 10.85 5.49 18.55
N ILE A 10 9.97 4.51 18.44
CA ILE A 10 9.94 3.60 17.28
C ILE A 10 8.45 3.33 17.03
N ILE A 11 7.74 4.35 16.52
CA ILE A 11 6.47 4.09 15.82
C ILE A 11 6.88 3.28 14.60
N SER A 12 6.32 2.08 14.43
CA SER A 12 6.73 1.14 13.38
C SER A 12 6.27 1.68 12.04
N TYR A 13 7.08 2.53 11.42
CA TYR A 13 6.73 3.27 10.22
C TYR A 13 6.58 2.40 8.96
N THR A 14 6.64 1.06 9.05
CA THR A 14 6.66 0.09 7.94
C THR A 14 5.45 0.10 7.01
N SER A 15 4.45 0.96 7.25
CA SER A 15 3.10 0.70 6.81
C SER A 15 2.47 1.61 5.78
N ILE A 16 3.03 2.78 5.54
CA ILE A 16 2.45 3.79 4.64
C ILE A 16 2.30 3.26 3.21
N ILE A 17 3.27 2.46 2.79
CA ILE A 17 3.38 1.96 1.42
C ILE A 17 2.30 0.96 1.06
N LEU A 18 1.90 0.09 2.01
CA LEU A 18 0.86 -0.92 1.74
C LEU A 18 -0.55 -0.35 1.98
N SER A 19 -0.71 0.57 2.94
CA SER A 19 -2.00 1.18 3.19
C SER A 19 -2.48 2.03 2.01
N ILE A 20 -1.58 2.77 1.33
CA ILE A 20 -1.89 3.49 0.09
C ILE A 20 -2.42 2.55 -1.03
N LEU A 21 -2.10 1.25 -0.98
CA LEU A 21 -2.49 0.28 -2.01
C LEU A 21 -3.97 -0.11 -1.94
N PHE A 22 -4.62 0.05 -0.80
CA PHE A 22 -6.00 -0.44 -0.64
C PHE A 22 -7.07 0.61 -0.94
N PHE A 23 -6.69 1.88 -1.06
CA PHE A 23 -7.64 3.01 -1.12
C PHE A 23 -7.95 3.51 -2.53
N THR A 24 -7.75 2.68 -3.56
CA THR A 24 -7.75 3.21 -4.93
C THR A 24 -8.63 2.46 -5.90
N GLY A 25 -9.31 1.37 -5.53
CA GLY A 25 -10.33 0.76 -6.40
C GLY A 25 -9.87 0.34 -7.80
N CYS A 26 -8.56 0.28 -8.06
CA CYS A 26 -7.96 0.09 -9.40
C CYS A 26 -6.72 -0.82 -9.30
N PRO A 27 -6.07 -1.19 -10.42
CA PRO A 27 -4.90 -2.07 -10.41
C PRO A 27 -3.74 -1.48 -9.60
N VAL A 28 -3.34 -2.22 -8.57
CA VAL A 28 -2.12 -1.96 -7.81
C VAL A 28 -0.99 -2.77 -8.42
N SER A 29 0.17 -2.15 -8.64
CA SER A 29 1.38 -2.82 -9.06
C SER A 29 2.48 -2.65 -8.01
N ILE A 30 2.97 -3.77 -7.48
CA ILE A 30 4.08 -3.84 -6.51
C ILE A 30 5.24 -4.55 -7.19
N ASN A 31 6.33 -3.83 -7.41
CA ASN A 31 7.55 -4.38 -7.99
C ASN A 31 8.65 -4.38 -6.93
N VAL A 32 9.13 -5.57 -6.58
CA VAL A 32 10.25 -5.72 -5.65
C VAL A 32 11.44 -6.34 -6.37
N THR A 33 12.57 -5.65 -6.30
CA THR A 33 13.83 -6.08 -6.90
C THR A 33 14.88 -6.26 -5.82
N ALA A 34 15.35 -7.49 -5.64
CA ALA A 34 16.54 -7.76 -4.84
C ALA A 34 17.78 -7.25 -5.59
N LEU A 35 18.39 -6.21 -5.04
CA LEU A 35 19.65 -5.66 -5.52
C LEU A 35 20.82 -6.46 -4.95
N GLU A 36 22.02 -6.23 -5.50
CA GLU A 36 23.27 -6.65 -4.86
C GLU A 36 23.46 -5.85 -3.54
N ASN A 37 24.32 -6.31 -2.63
CA ASN A 37 24.61 -5.68 -1.33
C ASN A 37 23.46 -5.66 -0.30
N ASN A 38 22.65 -6.72 -0.24
CA ASN A 38 21.58 -6.88 0.77
C ASN A 38 20.59 -5.71 0.81
N GLN A 39 20.29 -5.17 -0.37
CA GLN A 39 19.31 -4.11 -0.57
C GLN A 39 18.13 -4.59 -1.43
N LEU A 40 17.01 -3.92 -1.21
CA LEU A 40 15.79 -4.07 -1.98
C LEU A 40 15.39 -2.73 -2.58
N SER A 41 15.01 -2.75 -3.84
CA SER A 41 14.32 -1.64 -4.51
C SER A 41 12.85 -1.97 -4.65
N TYR A 42 12.00 -1.03 -4.28
CA TYR A 42 10.58 -1.16 -4.41
C TYR A 42 10.03 -0.06 -5.32
N ASN A 43 9.12 -0.46 -6.20
CA ASN A 43 8.34 0.45 -7.02
C ASN A 43 6.86 0.07 -6.89
N PHE A 44 6.08 1.00 -6.36
CA PHE A 44 4.65 0.90 -6.21
C PHE A 44 3.98 1.84 -7.20
N SER A 45 2.94 1.36 -7.84
CA SER A 45 2.09 2.15 -8.71
C SER A 45 0.64 1.84 -8.41
N THR A 46 -0.17 2.86 -8.21
CA THR A 46 -1.62 2.71 -8.09
C THR A 46 -2.33 3.88 -8.73
N THR A 47 -3.55 3.64 -9.21
CA THR A 47 -4.42 4.66 -9.79
C THR A 47 -5.67 4.73 -8.96
N ALA A 48 -6.05 5.91 -8.48
CA ALA A 48 -7.34 6.05 -7.80
C ALA A 48 -8.50 5.98 -8.80
N GLY A 49 -9.44 5.08 -8.53
CA GLY A 49 -10.69 4.91 -9.24
C GLY A 49 -11.52 6.17 -9.18
N LYS A 50 -12.39 6.35 -10.18
CA LYS A 50 -13.19 7.55 -10.32
C LYS A 50 -14.15 7.71 -9.14
N ALA A 51 -14.87 6.66 -8.77
CA ALA A 51 -15.84 6.71 -7.68
C ALA A 51 -15.12 6.93 -6.33
N THR A 52 -13.98 6.26 -6.13
CA THR A 52 -13.16 6.46 -4.93
C THR A 52 -12.63 7.90 -4.81
N ASN A 53 -12.15 8.49 -5.91
CA ASN A 53 -11.73 9.89 -5.93
C ASN A 53 -12.88 10.87 -5.63
N GLU A 54 -14.05 10.64 -6.23
CA GLU A 54 -15.24 11.47 -5.99
C GLU A 54 -15.67 11.39 -4.53
N LEU A 55 -15.70 10.19 -3.94
CA LEU A 55 -16.02 9.97 -2.53
C LEU A 55 -15.06 10.74 -1.61
N ILE A 56 -13.75 10.62 -1.81
CA ILE A 56 -12.73 11.30 -0.98
C ILE A 56 -12.85 12.82 -1.13
N SER A 57 -13.00 13.33 -2.35
CA SER A 57 -13.15 14.76 -2.60
C SER A 57 -14.40 15.36 -1.93
N SER A 58 -15.46 14.57 -1.77
CA SER A 58 -16.68 15.00 -1.06
C SER A 58 -16.44 15.20 0.43
N PHE A 59 -15.59 14.39 1.06
CA PHE A 59 -15.22 14.53 2.47
C PHE A 59 -14.35 15.76 2.72
N ASP A 60 -13.40 16.05 1.83
CA ASP A 60 -12.53 17.23 1.95
C ASP A 60 -13.29 18.55 1.78
N ASN A 61 -14.23 18.60 0.83
CA ASN A 61 -15.06 19.80 0.59
C ASN A 61 -16.07 20.07 1.70
N SER A 62 -16.48 19.06 2.49
CA SER A 62 -17.43 19.23 3.60
C SER A 62 -16.88 20.08 4.77
N ASN A 63 -15.56 20.23 4.87
CA ASN A 63 -14.88 21.05 5.88
C ASN A 63 -14.45 22.44 5.36
N ALA A 64 -14.59 22.71 4.06
CA ALA A 64 -14.20 23.96 3.42
C ALA A 64 -15.37 24.95 3.36
N SER A 65 -15.80 25.45 4.52
CA SER A 65 -16.64 26.65 4.58
C SER A 65 -15.85 27.85 4.02
N ASN A 66 -16.29 28.35 2.86
CA ASN A 66 -15.89 29.61 2.22
C ASN A 66 -14.39 29.77 1.93
N ASN A 67 -13.95 29.32 0.75
CA ASN A 67 -13.06 30.13 -0.10
C ASN A 67 -13.07 29.60 -1.54
N ASN A 68 -13.47 30.46 -2.48
CA ASN A 68 -13.44 30.26 -3.93
C ASN A 68 -12.01 30.23 -4.48
N ASN A 69 -11.23 29.22 -4.10
CA ASN A 69 -10.01 28.87 -4.81
C ASN A 69 -10.18 27.45 -5.34
N ASN A 70 -9.93 27.30 -6.63
CA ASN A 70 -9.92 26.03 -7.36
C ASN A 70 -8.77 25.17 -6.80
N VAL A 71 -8.97 24.58 -5.63
CA VAL A 71 -8.01 23.65 -5.02
C VAL A 71 -8.18 22.35 -5.77
N ASN A 72 -7.22 22.03 -6.63
CA ASN A 72 -7.02 20.68 -7.13
C ASN A 72 -6.68 19.80 -5.92
N SER A 73 -7.67 19.32 -5.17
CA SER A 73 -7.46 18.39 -4.06
C SER A 73 -7.01 17.06 -4.65
N THR A 74 -5.72 16.78 -4.56
CA THR A 74 -5.15 15.49 -4.96
C THR A 74 -5.29 14.53 -3.79
N MET A 75 -5.69 13.28 -4.04
CA MET A 75 -5.83 12.26 -2.97
C MET A 75 -4.52 12.01 -2.23
N PHE A 76 -3.39 12.26 -2.90
CA PHE A 76 -2.05 11.97 -2.38
C PHE A 76 -1.23 13.24 -2.20
N ASP A 77 -0.66 13.42 -1.01
CA ASP A 77 0.42 14.39 -0.78
C ASP A 77 1.78 13.69 -0.94
N THR A 78 2.43 13.89 -2.10
CA THR A 78 3.72 13.25 -2.40
C THR A 78 4.83 13.68 -1.44
N LEU A 79 4.81 14.91 -0.92
CA LEU A 79 5.82 15.39 0.02
C LEU A 79 5.62 14.76 1.40
N GLU A 80 4.38 14.60 1.85
CA GLU A 80 4.08 13.88 3.09
C GLU A 80 4.50 12.41 2.98
N ILE A 81 4.20 11.76 1.85
CA ILE A 81 4.65 10.39 1.57
C ILE A 81 6.18 10.28 1.61
N GLU A 82 6.90 11.13 0.89
CA GLU A 82 8.38 11.11 0.87
C GLU A 82 9.00 11.35 2.25
N ARG A 83 8.45 12.30 3.02
CA ARG A 83 8.89 12.56 4.40
C ARG A 83 8.68 11.34 5.29
N ALA A 84 7.55 10.68 5.14
CA ALA A 84 7.25 9.53 5.96
C ALA A 84 8.13 8.32 5.60
N LEU A 85 8.38 8.08 4.31
CA LEU A 85 9.38 7.12 3.83
C LEU A 85 10.78 7.42 4.37
N PHE A 86 11.17 8.70 4.42
CA PHE A 86 12.45 9.09 5.01
C PHE A 86 12.50 8.80 6.53
N GLN A 87 11.43 9.09 7.27
CA GLN A 87 11.33 8.80 8.70
C GLN A 87 11.37 7.30 9.02
N MET A 88 10.98 6.44 8.08
CA MET A 88 11.14 4.98 8.17
C MET A 88 12.61 4.52 8.12
N GLY A 89 13.54 5.41 7.76
CA GLY A 89 14.92 5.07 7.46
C GLY A 89 15.09 4.41 6.09
N LEU A 90 14.16 4.65 5.15
CA LEU A 90 14.29 4.23 3.76
C LEU A 90 15.10 5.24 2.96
N THR A 91 15.72 4.79 1.88
CA THR A 91 16.58 5.62 1.02
C THR A 91 16.01 5.72 -0.38
N GLU A 92 16.46 6.72 -1.15
CA GLU A 92 15.99 6.96 -2.53
C GLU A 92 14.45 7.10 -2.63
N ASN A 93 13.85 7.70 -1.60
CA ASN A 93 12.41 7.90 -1.50
C ASN A 93 11.95 8.92 -2.54
N ARG A 94 11.01 8.52 -3.39
CA ARG A 94 10.42 9.39 -4.41
C ARG A 94 8.97 9.03 -4.63
N ALA A 95 8.08 10.01 -4.50
CA ALA A 95 6.67 9.90 -4.83
C ALA A 95 6.34 10.86 -5.98
N THR A 96 5.62 10.38 -6.99
CA THR A 96 5.20 11.20 -8.14
C THR A 96 3.77 10.94 -8.49
N LEU A 97 3.04 12.01 -8.78
CA LEU A 97 1.70 11.93 -9.35
C LEU A 97 1.76 12.19 -10.85
N SER A 98 1.04 11.37 -11.60
CA SER A 98 0.74 11.62 -13.00
C SER A 98 -0.76 11.60 -13.18
N LYS A 99 -1.30 12.65 -13.81
CA LYS A 99 -2.70 12.67 -14.24
C LYS A 99 -2.76 12.09 -15.65
N THR A 100 -3.57 11.07 -15.86
CA THR A 100 -3.97 10.69 -17.21
C THR A 100 -5.12 11.60 -17.66
N ASN A 101 -5.39 11.66 -18.96
CA ASN A 101 -6.36 12.60 -19.55
C ASN A 101 -7.82 12.44 -19.06
N ASN A 102 -8.10 11.52 -18.12
CA ASN A 102 -9.43 11.14 -17.65
C ASN A 102 -9.69 11.40 -16.15
N ALA A 103 -8.98 12.34 -15.52
CA ALA A 103 -9.09 12.65 -14.08
C ALA A 103 -8.65 11.53 -13.11
N GLU A 104 -8.08 10.45 -13.63
CA GLU A 104 -7.44 9.41 -12.84
C GLU A 104 -6.04 9.88 -12.39
N GLU A 105 -5.83 9.90 -11.07
CA GLU A 105 -4.53 10.21 -10.47
C GLU A 105 -3.76 8.91 -10.22
N THR A 106 -2.66 8.73 -10.95
CA THR A 106 -1.72 7.63 -10.71
C THR A 106 -0.60 8.10 -9.79
N LEU A 107 -0.49 7.46 -8.63
CA LEU A 107 0.60 7.60 -7.71
C LEU A 107 1.66 6.54 -7.98
N ASN A 108 2.91 6.99 -8.13
CA ASN A 108 4.07 6.12 -8.17
C ASN A 108 4.99 6.41 -6.99
N ILE A 109 5.38 5.39 -6.23
CA ILE A 109 6.30 5.49 -5.10
C ILE A 109 7.50 4.59 -5.37
N ASN A 110 8.71 5.12 -5.18
CA ASN A 110 9.96 4.40 -5.25
C ASN A 110 10.74 4.60 -3.96
N PHE A 111 11.37 3.56 -3.45
CA PHE A 111 12.32 3.64 -2.35
C PHE A 111 13.19 2.38 -2.30
N LYS A 112 14.24 2.43 -1.49
CA LYS A 112 15.08 1.31 -1.14
C LYS A 112 15.06 1.02 0.36
N SER A 113 15.24 -0.25 0.69
CA SER A 113 15.44 -0.70 2.07
C SER A 113 16.62 -1.67 2.13
N SER A 114 17.15 -1.88 3.34
CA SER A 114 17.93 -3.09 3.60
C SER A 114 17.03 -4.31 3.50
N ASP A 115 17.65 -5.47 3.29
CA ASP A 115 16.98 -6.75 3.50
C ASP A 115 16.39 -6.83 4.91
N ASN A 116 15.29 -7.58 5.04
CA ASN A 116 14.62 -7.86 6.30
C ASN A 116 14.13 -6.59 7.06
N LYS A 117 14.08 -5.43 6.38
CA LYS A 117 13.48 -4.21 6.96
C LYS A 117 11.99 -4.38 7.24
N PHE A 118 11.32 -5.22 6.45
CA PHE A 118 9.89 -5.50 6.58
C PHE A 118 9.66 -7.00 6.80
N ASP A 119 8.78 -7.33 7.73
CA ASP A 119 8.48 -8.73 8.08
C ASP A 119 7.73 -9.48 6.96
N PHE A 120 7.04 -8.75 6.08
CA PHE A 120 6.30 -9.31 4.96
C PHE A 120 7.19 -9.83 3.83
N ILE A 121 8.51 -9.56 3.85
CA ILE A 121 9.43 -10.00 2.80
C ILE A 121 10.63 -10.72 3.37
N LYS A 122 10.92 -11.91 2.81
CA LYS A 122 12.08 -12.73 3.14
C LYS A 122 12.88 -13.02 1.89
N ILE A 123 14.20 -13.00 2.03
CA ILE A 123 15.13 -13.23 0.92
C ILE A 123 16.19 -14.23 1.36
N ILE A 124 16.43 -15.22 0.51
CA ILE A 124 17.57 -16.13 0.65
C ILE A 124 18.58 -15.73 -0.42
N ARG A 125 19.83 -15.57 0.00
CA ARG A 125 20.97 -15.23 -0.86
C ARG A 125 22.00 -16.34 -0.86
N ASN A 126 22.76 -16.43 -1.94
CA ASN A 126 23.96 -17.27 -2.01
C ASN A 126 25.20 -16.52 -1.46
N ASN A 127 26.37 -17.15 -1.55
CA ASN A 127 27.64 -16.58 -1.07
C ASN A 127 28.15 -15.36 -1.87
N GLU A 128 27.52 -15.03 -3.00
CA GLU A 128 27.82 -13.85 -3.82
C GLU A 128 26.81 -12.72 -3.56
N ASP A 129 26.04 -12.79 -2.47
CA ASP A 129 24.94 -11.90 -2.13
C ASP A 129 23.84 -11.82 -3.21
N LEU A 130 23.77 -12.79 -4.12
CA LEU A 130 22.71 -12.86 -5.12
C LEU A 130 21.48 -13.55 -4.53
N ALA A 131 20.31 -12.92 -4.68
CA ALA A 131 19.04 -13.52 -4.27
C ALA A 131 18.73 -14.78 -5.11
N THR A 132 18.62 -15.91 -4.42
CA THR A 132 18.22 -17.23 -4.97
C THR A 132 16.75 -17.54 -4.70
N GLN A 133 16.18 -16.94 -3.66
CA GLN A 133 14.75 -17.01 -3.37
C GLN A 133 14.25 -15.69 -2.81
N MET A 134 13.06 -15.28 -3.23
CA MET A 134 12.30 -14.18 -2.63
C MET A 134 10.91 -14.67 -2.27
N LYS A 135 10.47 -14.37 -1.04
CA LYS A 135 9.16 -14.70 -0.50
C LYS A 135 8.48 -13.44 0.02
N ILE A 136 7.27 -13.16 -0.45
CA ILE A 136 6.35 -12.18 0.16
C ILE A 136 5.23 -12.92 0.87
N THR A 137 4.88 -12.45 2.06
CA THR A 137 3.82 -12.99 2.90
C THR A 137 2.83 -11.88 3.24
N LEU A 138 1.55 -12.11 2.94
CA LEU A 138 0.43 -11.27 3.37
C LEU A 138 -0.40 -12.07 4.36
N SER A 139 -0.71 -11.50 5.51
CA SER A 139 -1.60 -12.09 6.51
C SER A 139 -2.43 -10.98 7.16
N PRO A 140 -3.57 -11.32 7.80
CA PRO A 140 -4.35 -10.32 8.54
C PRO A 140 -3.49 -9.59 9.57
N GLU A 141 -2.65 -10.33 10.32
CA GLU A 141 -1.71 -9.75 11.29
C GLU A 141 -0.75 -8.74 10.65
N ILE A 142 -0.16 -9.08 9.49
CA ILE A 142 0.70 -8.16 8.75
C ILE A 142 -0.09 -6.92 8.32
N LEU A 143 -1.28 -7.10 7.73
CA LEU A 143 -2.11 -5.99 7.24
C LEU A 143 -2.58 -5.05 8.37
N GLN A 144 -2.97 -5.62 9.52
CA GLN A 144 -3.36 -4.86 10.71
C GLN A 144 -2.18 -4.11 11.31
N ASN A 145 -1.04 -4.79 11.52
CA ASN A 145 0.17 -4.15 12.02
C ASN A 145 0.62 -3.01 11.12
N LEU A 146 0.30 -3.08 9.83
CA LEU A 146 0.53 -1.98 8.95
C LEU A 146 -0.41 -0.80 9.32
N ILE A 147 -1.72 -0.98 9.41
CA ILE A 147 -2.64 0.13 9.68
C ILE A 147 -2.54 0.72 11.10
N THR A 148 -2.34 -0.10 12.13
CA THR A 148 -2.34 0.37 13.54
C THR A 148 -1.17 1.29 13.87
N ASN A 149 -0.08 1.25 13.08
CA ASN A 149 1.12 2.07 13.30
C ASN A 149 1.17 3.36 12.45
N GLN A 150 0.05 3.75 11.86
CA GLN A 150 -0.03 4.88 10.92
C GLN A 150 -0.19 6.25 11.60
N ASN A 151 -0.01 7.31 10.80
CA ASN A 151 -0.53 8.63 11.14
C ASN A 151 -2.08 8.63 11.15
N ASN A 152 -2.68 9.67 11.71
CA ASN A 152 -4.13 9.81 11.84
C ASN A 152 -4.89 9.91 10.49
N VAL A 153 -4.21 10.03 9.35
CA VAL A 153 -4.83 10.16 8.03
C VAL A 153 -5.08 8.79 7.42
N ILE A 154 -4.07 7.92 7.38
CA ILE A 154 -4.20 6.58 6.79
C ILE A 154 -5.12 5.69 7.63
N GLN A 155 -5.11 5.86 8.95
CA GLN A 155 -6.04 5.17 9.82
C GLN A 155 -7.51 5.51 9.49
N LYS A 156 -7.82 6.79 9.23
CA LYS A 156 -9.18 7.21 8.84
C LYS A 156 -9.65 6.56 7.54
N TYR A 157 -8.76 6.43 6.56
CA TYR A 157 -9.09 5.76 5.31
C TYR A 157 -9.30 4.26 5.55
N ALA A 158 -8.47 3.62 6.38
CA ALA A 158 -8.65 2.21 6.73
C ALA A 158 -9.97 1.96 7.47
N ASP A 159 -10.31 2.85 8.40
CA ASP A 159 -11.59 2.84 9.11
C ASP A 159 -12.76 3.03 8.14
N LEU A 160 -12.61 3.85 7.10
CA LEU A 160 -13.63 4.03 6.06
C LEU A 160 -13.87 2.75 5.25
N LEU A 161 -12.82 1.97 4.95
CA LEU A 161 -13.03 0.71 4.23
C LEU A 161 -13.68 -0.36 5.07
N MET A 162 -13.59 -0.27 6.42
CA MET A 162 -14.09 -1.29 7.35
C MET A 162 -13.70 -2.72 6.93
N ALA A 163 -12.54 -2.88 6.28
CA ALA A 163 -12.21 -4.14 5.63
C ALA A 163 -11.98 -5.22 6.70
N PRO A 164 -12.51 -6.44 6.51
CA PRO A 164 -12.35 -7.54 7.46
C PRO A 164 -10.90 -7.80 7.86
N CYS A 165 -9.97 -7.71 6.89
CA CYS A 165 -8.55 -7.90 7.18
C CYS A 165 -7.94 -6.80 8.06
N PHE A 166 -8.58 -5.64 8.18
CA PHE A 166 -8.15 -4.53 9.04
C PHE A 166 -8.86 -4.52 10.39
N THR A 167 -10.14 -4.86 10.43
CA THR A 167 -10.96 -4.88 11.65
C THR A 167 -10.79 -6.17 12.44
N GLY A 168 -10.35 -7.26 11.78
CA GLY A 168 -10.31 -8.59 12.36
C GLY A 168 -11.67 -9.28 12.39
N GLU A 169 -12.70 -8.67 11.80
CA GLU A 169 -14.02 -9.29 11.66
C GLU A 169 -13.97 -10.43 10.64
N LEU A 170 -14.81 -11.44 10.85
CA LEU A 170 -15.01 -12.52 9.89
C LEU A 170 -16.21 -12.18 9.03
N MET A 171 -15.96 -11.96 7.74
CA MET A 171 -16.98 -11.61 6.76
C MET A 171 -16.64 -12.26 5.42
N SER A 172 -17.64 -12.81 4.74
CA SER A 172 -17.49 -13.30 3.38
C SER A 172 -17.26 -12.14 2.40
N LYS A 173 -16.83 -12.49 1.18
CA LYS A 173 -16.62 -11.49 0.13
C LYS A 173 -17.92 -10.81 -0.25
N GLU A 174 -18.99 -11.59 -0.36
CA GLU A 174 -20.32 -11.15 -0.71
C GLU A 174 -20.87 -10.20 0.35
N GLU A 175 -20.81 -10.58 1.63
CA GLU A 175 -21.25 -9.74 2.75
C GLU A 175 -20.47 -8.42 2.80
N TYR A 176 -19.15 -8.44 2.55
CA TYR A 176 -18.34 -7.23 2.53
C TYR A 176 -18.70 -6.29 1.38
N ILE A 177 -18.91 -6.85 0.19
CA ILE A 177 -19.33 -6.07 -0.99
C ILE A 177 -20.73 -5.48 -0.78
N GLU A 178 -21.68 -6.23 -0.19
CA GLU A 178 -23.00 -5.72 0.16
C GLU A 178 -22.92 -4.58 1.20
N LEU A 179 -22.06 -4.71 2.21
CA LEU A 179 -21.81 -3.66 3.19
C LEU A 179 -21.28 -2.39 2.52
N VAL A 180 -20.22 -2.51 1.70
CA VAL A 180 -19.64 -1.38 0.96
C VAL A 180 -20.68 -0.73 0.06
N ALA A 181 -21.46 -1.52 -0.69
CA ALA A 181 -22.51 -1.01 -1.56
C ALA A 181 -23.59 -0.23 -0.78
N SER A 182 -23.96 -0.72 0.40
CA SER A 182 -24.96 -0.07 1.25
C SER A 182 -24.50 1.26 1.85
N LEU A 183 -23.20 1.40 2.14
CA LEU A 183 -22.62 2.58 2.80
C LEU A 183 -22.11 3.61 1.80
N TYR A 184 -21.47 3.16 0.72
CA TYR A 184 -20.71 3.99 -0.21
C TYR A 184 -21.23 3.92 -1.66
N GLY A 185 -22.23 3.09 -1.94
CA GLY A 185 -22.84 2.94 -3.25
C GLY A 185 -22.21 1.84 -4.11
N ASN A 186 -22.96 1.40 -5.11
CA ASN A 186 -22.57 0.28 -6.00
C ASN A 186 -21.28 0.57 -6.78
N GLU A 187 -21.02 1.82 -7.15
CA GLU A 187 -19.84 2.18 -7.95
C GLU A 187 -18.53 1.89 -7.20
N ILE A 188 -18.48 2.14 -5.89
CA ILE A 188 -17.32 1.80 -5.04
C ILE A 188 -17.17 0.28 -4.90
N ALA A 189 -18.30 -0.42 -4.70
CA ALA A 189 -18.31 -1.87 -4.60
C ALA A 189 -17.83 -2.54 -5.90
N GLU A 190 -18.18 -1.99 -7.06
CA GLU A 190 -17.70 -2.42 -8.37
C GLU A 190 -16.20 -2.15 -8.57
N GLU A 191 -15.69 -1.00 -8.13
CA GLU A 191 -14.25 -0.70 -8.13
C GLU A 191 -13.46 -1.70 -7.27
N ILE A 192 -13.95 -2.03 -6.07
CA ILE A 192 -13.30 -3.06 -5.22
C ILE A 192 -13.34 -4.44 -5.89
N THR A 193 -14.47 -4.81 -6.49
CA THR A 193 -14.67 -6.13 -7.10
C THR A 193 -13.81 -6.32 -8.35
N SER A 194 -13.64 -5.27 -9.15
CA SER A 194 -12.83 -5.28 -10.37
C SER A 194 -11.33 -5.06 -10.11
N GLY A 195 -10.98 -4.51 -8.95
CA GLY A 195 -9.61 -4.24 -8.53
C GLY A 195 -8.75 -5.51 -8.40
N SER A 196 -7.45 -5.36 -8.68
CA SER A 196 -6.46 -6.44 -8.47
C SER A 196 -5.12 -5.89 -8.04
N ILE A 197 -4.38 -6.69 -7.27
CA ILE A 197 -3.01 -6.43 -6.86
C ILE A 197 -2.09 -7.34 -7.66
N LYS A 198 -1.12 -6.75 -8.36
CA LYS A 198 -0.08 -7.44 -9.11
C LYS A 198 1.25 -7.30 -8.38
N ILE A 199 1.85 -8.44 -8.03
CA ILE A 199 3.15 -8.49 -7.35
C ILE A 199 4.19 -9.08 -8.30
N PHE A 200 5.28 -8.34 -8.52
CA PHE A 200 6.41 -8.74 -9.35
C PHE A 200 7.64 -8.88 -8.45
N LEU A 201 8.23 -10.07 -8.42
CA LEU A 201 9.46 -10.37 -7.68
C LEU A 201 10.58 -10.67 -8.67
N LYS A 202 11.69 -9.94 -8.58
CA LYS A 202 12.90 -10.23 -9.38
C LYS A 202 14.18 -10.01 -8.59
N ASN A 203 15.26 -10.64 -9.02
CA ASN A 203 16.62 -10.24 -8.63
C ASN A 203 17.22 -9.29 -9.70
N SER A 204 18.29 -8.58 -9.34
CA SER A 204 18.96 -7.61 -10.22
C SER A 204 19.53 -8.22 -11.50
N ARG A 205 19.78 -9.54 -11.51
CA ARG A 205 20.34 -10.27 -12.66
C ARG A 205 19.28 -10.93 -13.55
N ALA A 206 17.99 -10.81 -13.21
CA ALA A 206 16.91 -11.42 -13.95
C ALA A 206 16.80 -10.80 -15.35
N LYS A 207 17.09 -11.62 -16.37
CA LYS A 207 16.99 -11.21 -17.79
C LYS A 207 15.55 -11.32 -18.32
N LYS A 208 14.71 -12.11 -17.67
CA LYS A 208 13.30 -12.27 -18.02
C LYS A 208 12.45 -11.33 -17.18
N ILE A 209 11.38 -10.84 -17.78
CA ILE A 209 10.33 -10.11 -17.07
C ILE A 209 9.69 -11.13 -16.11
N PRO A 210 9.64 -10.86 -14.79
CA PRO A 210 9.02 -11.76 -13.84
C PRO A 210 7.52 -11.89 -14.14
N GLU A 211 6.99 -13.10 -14.00
CA GLU A 211 5.55 -13.31 -14.02
C GLU A 211 4.92 -12.64 -12.78
N ALA A 212 3.74 -12.04 -12.97
CA ALA A 212 3.04 -11.35 -11.90
C ALA A 212 2.19 -12.35 -11.09
N PHE A 213 2.27 -12.28 -9.76
CA PHE A 213 1.19 -12.83 -8.94
C PHE A 213 0.02 -11.83 -8.97
N SER A 214 -1.10 -12.24 -9.55
CA SER A 214 -2.32 -11.41 -9.63
C SER A 214 -3.35 -11.88 -8.62
N ILE A 215 -3.76 -11.01 -7.72
CA ILE A 215 -4.70 -11.32 -6.63
C ILE A 215 -5.86 -10.33 -6.71
N PRO A 216 -7.13 -10.77 -6.70
CA PRO A 216 -8.26 -9.85 -6.60
C PRO A 216 -8.14 -8.96 -5.35
N LEU A 217 -8.54 -7.70 -5.44
CA LEU A 217 -8.47 -6.78 -4.30
C LEU A 217 -9.37 -7.26 -3.15
N ILE A 218 -10.59 -7.70 -3.49
CA ILE A 218 -11.54 -8.30 -2.54
C ILE A 218 -10.94 -9.47 -1.75
N ASP A 219 -10.09 -10.28 -2.39
CA ASP A 219 -9.41 -11.43 -1.78
C ASP A 219 -8.36 -11.04 -0.74
N ILE A 220 -7.89 -9.79 -0.77
CA ILE A 220 -6.98 -9.24 0.24
C ILE A 220 -7.76 -8.51 1.33
N LEU A 221 -8.81 -7.78 0.97
CA LEU A 221 -9.66 -7.07 1.94
C LEU A 221 -10.42 -8.02 2.87
N THR A 222 -10.70 -9.24 2.41
CA THR A 222 -11.39 -10.31 3.17
C THR A 222 -10.44 -11.44 3.59
N LEU A 223 -9.13 -11.17 3.61
CA LEU A 223 -8.13 -12.17 3.93
C LEU A 223 -8.33 -12.67 5.37
N THR A 224 -8.44 -13.99 5.54
CA THR A 224 -8.54 -14.67 6.84
C THR A 224 -7.31 -15.49 7.20
N GLU A 225 -6.50 -15.86 6.19
CA GLU A 225 -5.33 -16.73 6.33
C GLU A 225 -4.11 -16.14 5.62
N GLU A 226 -2.93 -16.66 5.93
CA GLU A 226 -1.69 -16.24 5.29
C GLU A 226 -1.68 -16.63 3.79
N LYS A 227 -1.36 -15.66 2.92
CA LYS A 227 -1.00 -15.87 1.52
C LYS A 227 0.48 -15.59 1.31
N THR A 228 1.18 -16.57 0.74
CA THR A 228 2.62 -16.50 0.45
C THR A 228 2.87 -16.57 -1.06
N PHE A 229 3.72 -15.68 -1.57
CA PHE A 229 4.19 -15.63 -2.95
C PHE A 229 5.70 -15.85 -2.97
N THR A 230 6.17 -16.88 -3.68
CA THR A 230 7.59 -17.25 -3.68
C THR A 230 8.12 -17.39 -5.10
N VAL A 231 9.29 -16.82 -5.36
CA VAL A 231 10.06 -17.01 -6.59
C VAL A 231 11.43 -17.58 -6.25
N ASN A 232 11.85 -18.60 -6.99
CA ASN A 232 13.20 -19.16 -6.97
C ASN A 232 13.90 -18.76 -8.28
N TYR A 233 15.17 -18.36 -8.21
CA TYR A 233 15.96 -17.89 -9.35
C TYR A 233 17.03 -18.89 -9.77
#